data_AF-A0A2E7KY32-F1
#
_entry.id   AF-A0A2E7KY32-F1
#
_cell.length_a   1.000
_cell.length_b   1.000
_cell.length_c   1.000
_cell.angle_alpha   90.00
_cell.angle_beta   90.00
_cell.angle_gamma   90.00
#
_symmetry.space_group_name_H-M   'P 1'
#
loop_
_entity.id
_entity.type
_entity.pdbx_description
1 polymer ?
#
loop_
_entity_poly.entity_id
_entity_poly.type
_entity_poly.pdbx_seq_one_letter_code
_entity_poly.pdbx_strand_id
1 'polypeptide(L)'
;ENHPERLSPIGKEDENIPFSTLFTGMLLITTYYWCTNQAIVQRTFASKSLAEGQKGVLFAAGMKLLGPLYLVLPGIIAWHIFGQSIEADDSYAALVDKVLPAPLLGFFAAVIFGAILSSFNSSLNSAATLFSIDIYKGVIKPDASDQQLVRVGKVFGMFIAIGAILLAPMIDVLKAKGFDGLFDLMKNLAALYNIPLLAVVLMGIFHKRVTSIGALMAIGFGFAFWGYFGLIKENNLFGHQIPWLHLAAINFVIISLIMIVQAMISPRKEAYVQSYTNDVDITPWKGAKACGIMILILIALMYFGMSFFGS
;
A
#
# COMPACT_ATOMS: atom_id res chain seq x y z
N GLU A 1 -1.36 -19.08 -27.09
CA GLU A 1 -0.36 -19.57 -28.05
C GLU A 1 0.53 -18.45 -28.60
N ASN A 2 -0.01 -17.29 -29.00
CA ASN A 2 0.82 -16.29 -29.70
C ASN A 2 1.75 -15.44 -28.81
N HIS A 3 1.49 -15.33 -27.49
CA HIS A 3 2.32 -14.54 -26.55
C HIS A 3 2.34 -15.13 -25.12
N PRO A 4 2.90 -16.34 -24.91
CA PRO A 4 2.97 -16.96 -23.59
C PRO A 4 3.73 -16.09 -22.57
N GLU A 5 4.74 -15.35 -23.00
CA GLU A 5 5.61 -14.52 -22.16
C GLU A 5 4.85 -13.49 -21.31
N ARG A 6 3.66 -13.05 -21.74
CA ARG A 6 2.79 -12.11 -21.01
C ARG A 6 2.10 -12.75 -19.80
N LEU A 7 2.06 -14.08 -19.73
CA LEU A 7 1.58 -14.83 -18.57
C LEU A 7 2.68 -15.08 -17.55
N SER A 8 3.95 -14.86 -17.90
CA SER A 8 5.05 -15.04 -16.96
C SER A 8 4.94 -14.01 -15.83
N PRO A 9 4.92 -14.44 -14.56
CA PRO A 9 4.92 -13.53 -13.42
C PRO A 9 6.33 -13.01 -13.08
N ILE A 10 7.36 -13.47 -13.81
CA ILE A 10 8.76 -13.13 -13.59
C ILE A 10 9.07 -11.88 -14.42
N GLY A 11 9.05 -10.72 -13.75
CA GLY A 11 9.39 -9.45 -14.39
C GLY A 11 10.86 -9.38 -14.81
N LYS A 12 11.11 -8.89 -16.02
CA LYS A 12 12.46 -8.73 -16.59
C LYS A 12 13.18 -7.51 -16.02
N GLU A 13 14.49 -7.42 -16.23
CA GLU A 13 15.31 -6.31 -15.69
C GLU A 13 14.99 -4.95 -16.30
N ASP A 14 14.46 -4.92 -17.52
CA ASP A 14 14.04 -3.73 -18.25
C ASP A 14 12.59 -3.31 -17.99
N GLU A 15 11.85 -4.08 -17.19
CA GLU A 15 10.46 -3.80 -16.84
C GLU A 15 10.34 -2.97 -15.55
N ASN A 16 9.17 -2.35 -15.33
CA ASN A 16 8.92 -1.49 -14.16
C ASN A 16 9.05 -2.21 -12.81
N ILE A 17 8.88 -3.53 -12.78
CA ILE A 17 8.94 -4.36 -11.57
C ILE A 17 9.75 -5.64 -11.88
N PRO A 18 11.09 -5.56 -11.91
CA PRO A 18 11.92 -6.74 -12.07
C PRO A 18 11.69 -7.73 -10.93
N PHE A 19 11.82 -9.03 -11.19
CA PHE A 19 11.52 -10.06 -10.19
C PHE A 19 12.27 -9.88 -8.85
N SER A 20 13.53 -9.45 -8.90
CA SER A 20 14.32 -9.19 -7.67
C SER A 20 13.70 -8.11 -6.78
N THR A 21 12.97 -7.14 -7.36
CA THR A 21 12.34 -6.05 -6.62
C THR A 21 11.15 -6.49 -5.77
N LEU A 22 10.59 -7.67 -6.05
CA LEU A 22 9.53 -8.29 -5.24
C LEU A 22 9.99 -8.51 -3.80
N PHE A 23 11.27 -8.84 -3.61
CA PHE A 23 11.87 -9.16 -2.32
C PHE A 23 12.55 -7.97 -1.63
N THR A 24 12.54 -6.79 -2.27
CA THR A 24 13.12 -5.57 -1.72
C THR A 24 12.02 -4.53 -1.44
N GLY A 25 11.87 -3.51 -2.27
CA GLY A 25 10.91 -2.42 -2.04
C GLY A 25 9.45 -2.87 -2.10
N MET A 26 9.11 -3.85 -2.94
CA MET A 26 7.72 -4.27 -3.10
C MET A 26 7.21 -4.95 -1.83
N LEU A 27 8.04 -5.82 -1.23
CA LEU A 27 7.75 -6.45 0.05
C LEU A 27 7.48 -5.40 1.13
N LEU A 28 8.32 -4.36 1.20
CA LEU A 28 8.19 -3.28 2.18
C LEU A 28 6.91 -2.47 1.95
N ILE A 29 6.66 -1.99 0.73
CA ILE A 29 5.47 -1.19 0.41
C ILE A 29 4.19 -2.00 0.65
N THR A 30 4.20 -3.28 0.30
CA THR A 30 3.08 -4.19 0.56
C THR A 30 2.88 -4.41 2.06
N THR A 31 3.96 -4.60 2.82
CA THR A 31 3.89 -4.74 4.28
C THR A 31 3.31 -3.49 4.92
N TYR A 32 3.75 -2.30 4.52
CA TYR A 32 3.13 -1.04 4.93
C TYR A 32 1.63 -1.04 4.61
N TYR A 33 1.27 -1.34 3.36
CA TYR A 33 -0.11 -1.28 2.92
C TYR A 33 -1.02 -2.20 3.76
N TRP A 34 -0.59 -3.41 4.13
CA TRP A 34 -1.41 -4.35 4.90
C TRP A 34 -1.31 -4.18 6.42
N CYS A 35 -0.17 -3.75 6.93
CA CYS A 35 0.11 -3.77 8.37
C CYS A 35 0.03 -2.38 9.03
N THR A 36 0.04 -1.29 8.26
CA THR A 36 0.03 0.07 8.83
C THR A 36 -1.03 0.97 8.20
N ASN A 37 -1.65 0.60 7.08
CA ASN A 37 -2.75 1.38 6.51
C ASN A 37 -3.96 1.37 7.44
N GLN A 38 -4.33 2.56 7.90
CA GLN A 38 -5.39 2.75 8.90
C GLN A 38 -6.73 2.15 8.46
N ALA A 39 -7.11 2.26 7.18
CA ALA A 39 -8.37 1.72 6.68
C ALA A 39 -8.45 0.19 6.76
N ILE A 40 -7.30 -0.49 6.68
CA ILE A 40 -7.22 -1.96 6.71
C ILE A 40 -7.06 -2.44 8.15
N VAL A 41 -6.09 -1.86 8.87
CA VAL A 41 -5.76 -2.23 10.25
C VAL A 41 -6.98 -2.05 11.18
N GLN A 42 -7.74 -0.96 11.02
CA GLN A 42 -8.94 -0.73 11.81
C GLN A 42 -10.00 -1.84 11.65
N ARG A 43 -10.17 -2.40 10.44
CA ARG A 43 -11.12 -3.51 10.23
C ARG A 43 -10.70 -4.76 10.97
N THR A 44 -9.39 -5.04 11.01
CA THR A 44 -8.84 -6.16 11.77
C THR A 44 -8.97 -5.94 13.28
N PHE A 45 -8.72 -4.72 13.76
CA PHE A 45 -8.85 -4.38 15.18
C PHE A 45 -10.30 -4.29 15.67
N ALA A 46 -11.25 -4.05 14.78
CA ALA A 46 -12.68 -4.13 15.08
C ALA A 46 -13.20 -5.58 15.21
N SER A 47 -12.34 -6.58 15.04
CA SER A 47 -12.71 -7.98 15.26
C SER A 47 -12.92 -8.30 16.74
N LYS A 48 -13.73 -9.32 17.02
CA LYS A 48 -14.12 -9.70 18.39
C LYS A 48 -12.98 -10.34 19.21
N SER A 49 -11.98 -10.89 18.52
CA SER A 49 -10.81 -11.55 19.12
C SER A 49 -9.68 -11.65 18.09
N LEU A 50 -8.45 -11.87 18.56
CA LEU A 50 -7.31 -12.12 17.67
C LEU A 50 -7.58 -13.28 16.72
N ALA A 51 -8.23 -14.34 17.20
CA ALA A 51 -8.57 -15.50 16.38
C ALA A 51 -9.51 -15.16 15.20
N GLU A 52 -10.54 -14.34 15.43
CA GLU A 52 -11.45 -13.90 14.37
C GLU A 52 -10.76 -12.93 13.40
N GLY A 53 -9.93 -12.02 13.91
CA GLY A 53 -9.09 -11.16 13.09
C GLY A 53 -8.17 -11.97 12.16
N GLN A 54 -7.50 -13.00 12.70
CA GLN A 54 -6.63 -13.91 11.94
C GLN A 54 -7.38 -14.65 10.83
N LYS A 55 -8.57 -15.18 11.10
CA LYS A 55 -9.40 -15.83 10.07
C LYS A 55 -9.77 -14.84 8.95
N GLY A 56 -10.18 -13.62 9.31
CA GLY A 56 -10.54 -12.59 8.35
C GLY A 56 -9.38 -12.20 7.42
N VAL A 57 -8.19 -11.94 7.98
CA VAL A 57 -7.01 -11.56 7.16
C VAL A 57 -6.51 -12.71 6.30
N LEU A 58 -6.54 -13.96 6.80
CA LEU A 58 -6.15 -15.13 6.02
C LEU A 58 -7.15 -15.44 4.90
N PHE A 59 -8.46 -15.26 5.16
CA PHE A 59 -9.48 -15.36 4.12
C PHE A 59 -9.27 -14.30 3.03
N ALA A 60 -9.00 -13.05 3.41
CA ALA A 60 -8.70 -11.98 2.46
C ALA A 60 -7.44 -12.29 1.63
N ALA A 61 -6.39 -12.86 2.25
CA ALA A 61 -5.19 -13.31 1.55
C ALA A 61 -5.50 -14.45 0.56
N GLY A 62 -6.37 -15.40 0.93
CA GLY A 62 -6.83 -16.44 0.01
C GLY A 62 -7.61 -15.89 -1.19
N MET A 63 -8.55 -14.95 -0.96
CA MET A 63 -9.31 -14.31 -2.04
C MET A 63 -8.43 -13.56 -3.03
N LYS A 64 -7.31 -12.99 -2.56
CA LYS A 64 -6.32 -12.31 -3.42
C LYS A 64 -5.61 -13.22 -4.41
N LEU A 65 -5.54 -14.52 -4.15
CA LEU A 65 -4.98 -15.48 -5.10
C LEU A 65 -5.79 -15.54 -6.39
N LEU A 66 -7.06 -15.13 -6.36
CA LEU A 66 -7.90 -15.01 -7.55
C LEU A 66 -7.62 -13.73 -8.35
N GLY A 67 -6.86 -12.78 -7.79
CA GLY A 67 -6.53 -11.47 -8.38
C GLY A 67 -6.08 -11.55 -9.84
N PRO A 68 -5.11 -12.40 -10.19
CA PRO A 68 -4.67 -12.56 -11.57
C PRO A 68 -5.79 -12.96 -12.54
N LEU A 69 -6.79 -13.73 -12.11
CA LEU A 69 -7.89 -14.19 -12.97
C LEU A 69 -8.84 -13.07 -13.38
N TYR A 70 -9.10 -12.10 -12.49
CA TYR A 70 -10.06 -11.03 -12.74
C TYR A 70 -9.43 -9.65 -12.95
N LEU A 71 -8.12 -9.48 -12.74
CA LEU A 71 -7.41 -8.22 -13.05
C LEU A 71 -6.41 -8.38 -14.19
N VAL A 72 -5.52 -9.37 -14.11
CA VAL A 72 -4.42 -9.54 -15.07
C VAL A 72 -4.91 -10.16 -16.36
N LEU A 73 -5.67 -11.26 -16.27
CA LEU A 73 -6.15 -11.99 -17.44
C LEU A 73 -7.03 -11.12 -18.36
N PRO A 74 -7.99 -10.32 -17.87
CA PRO A 74 -8.70 -9.36 -18.71
C PRO A 74 -7.77 -8.37 -19.42
N GLY A 75 -6.73 -7.86 -18.75
CA GLY A 75 -5.75 -6.98 -19.39
C GLY A 75 -4.99 -7.65 -20.54
N ILE A 76 -4.59 -8.91 -20.36
CA ILE A 76 -3.93 -9.70 -21.41
C ILE A 76 -4.87 -9.96 -22.60
N ILE A 77 -6.15 -10.28 -22.34
CA ILE A 77 -7.16 -10.47 -23.38
C ILE A 77 -7.39 -9.16 -24.15
N ALA A 78 -7.55 -8.04 -23.43
CA ALA A 78 -7.72 -6.72 -24.03
C ALA A 78 -6.55 -6.39 -24.97
N TRP A 79 -5.32 -6.64 -24.54
CA TRP A 79 -4.13 -6.42 -25.37
C TRP A 79 -4.13 -7.27 -26.65
N HIS A 80 -4.59 -8.52 -26.61
CA HIS A 80 -4.67 -9.35 -27.82
C HIS A 80 -5.77 -8.89 -28.79
N ILE A 81 -6.85 -8.30 -28.27
CA ILE A 81 -7.99 -7.84 -29.09
C ILE A 81 -7.72 -6.47 -29.70
N PHE A 82 -7.18 -5.55 -28.91
CA PHE A 82 -7.02 -4.13 -29.27
C PHE A 82 -5.57 -3.73 -29.57
N GLY A 83 -4.59 -4.55 -29.21
CA GLY A 83 -3.18 -4.23 -29.38
C GLY A 83 -2.77 -2.96 -28.63
N GLN A 84 -1.98 -2.12 -29.29
CA GLN A 84 -1.52 -0.83 -28.77
C GLN A 84 -2.45 0.34 -29.14
N SER A 85 -3.64 0.08 -29.70
CA SER A 85 -4.56 1.16 -30.09
C SER A 85 -5.31 1.78 -28.92
N ILE A 86 -5.19 1.18 -27.73
CA ILE A 86 -5.80 1.66 -26.50
C ILE A 86 -4.74 1.78 -25.41
N GLU A 87 -4.91 2.77 -24.55
CA GLU A 87 -4.05 2.96 -23.40
C GLU A 87 -4.22 1.81 -22.38
N ALA A 88 -3.17 1.55 -21.60
CA ALA A 88 -3.18 0.47 -20.61
C ALA A 88 -4.27 0.68 -19.55
N ASP A 89 -4.49 1.93 -19.11
CA ASP A 89 -5.50 2.30 -18.12
C ASP A 89 -6.94 2.03 -18.62
N ASP A 90 -7.19 2.17 -19.93
CA ASP A 90 -8.51 2.01 -20.55
C ASP A 90 -8.81 0.57 -20.98
N SER A 91 -7.81 -0.32 -20.93
CA SER A 91 -7.87 -1.67 -21.47
C SER A 91 -8.98 -2.53 -20.87
N TYR A 92 -9.19 -2.43 -19.56
CA TYR A 92 -10.24 -3.19 -18.87
C TYR A 92 -11.64 -2.72 -19.29
N ALA A 93 -11.84 -1.41 -19.35
CA ALA A 93 -13.13 -0.83 -19.72
C ALA A 93 -13.48 -1.15 -21.18
N ALA A 94 -12.50 -1.05 -22.10
CA ALA A 94 -12.67 -1.40 -23.51
C ALA A 94 -13.04 -2.88 -23.70
N LEU A 95 -12.42 -3.79 -22.94
CA LEU A 95 -12.77 -5.21 -23.01
C LEU A 95 -14.20 -5.47 -22.53
N VAL A 96 -14.60 -4.82 -21.44
CA VAL A 96 -15.95 -4.98 -20.89
C VAL A 96 -17.00 -4.48 -21.89
N ASP A 97 -16.78 -3.32 -22.51
CA ASP A 97 -17.64 -2.77 -23.56
C ASP A 97 -17.80 -3.72 -24.75
N LYS A 98 -16.71 -4.40 -25.13
CA LYS A 98 -16.70 -5.34 -26.25
C LYS A 98 -17.40 -6.66 -25.97
N VAL A 99 -17.34 -7.15 -24.74
CA VAL A 99 -17.78 -8.52 -24.38
C VAL A 99 -19.16 -8.55 -23.75
N LEU A 100 -19.53 -7.55 -22.94
CA LEU A 100 -20.79 -7.58 -22.20
C LEU A 100 -21.97 -7.07 -23.05
N PRO A 101 -23.16 -7.71 -22.92
CA PRO A 101 -24.39 -7.18 -23.50
C PRO A 101 -24.83 -5.89 -22.77
N ALA A 102 -25.59 -5.04 -23.47
CA ALA A 102 -25.98 -3.70 -22.99
C ALA A 102 -26.53 -3.66 -21.54
N PRO A 103 -27.40 -4.58 -21.06
CA PRO A 103 -27.87 -4.54 -19.68
C PRO A 103 -26.75 -4.76 -18.64
N LEU A 104 -25.74 -5.57 -18.98
CA LEU A 104 -24.62 -5.86 -18.08
C LEU A 104 -23.58 -4.74 -18.07
N LEU A 105 -23.52 -3.90 -19.12
CA LEU A 105 -22.68 -2.69 -19.11
C LEU A 105 -23.16 -1.68 -18.05
N GLY A 106 -24.48 -1.43 -18.00
CA GLY A 106 -25.05 -0.56 -16.96
C GLY A 106 -24.85 -1.12 -15.55
N PHE A 107 -25.01 -2.44 -15.38
CA PHE A 107 -24.72 -3.12 -14.12
C PHE A 107 -23.24 -2.99 -13.73
N PHE A 108 -22.32 -3.22 -14.67
CA PHE A 108 -20.89 -3.09 -14.45
C PHE A 108 -20.51 -1.66 -14.05
N ALA A 109 -21.02 -0.65 -14.76
CA ALA A 109 -20.80 0.75 -14.42
C ALA A 109 -21.28 1.07 -12.99
N ALA A 110 -22.45 0.57 -12.59
CA ALA A 110 -22.96 0.73 -11.23
C ALA A 110 -22.07 0.05 -10.18
N VAL A 111 -21.56 -1.16 -10.45
CA VAL A 111 -20.65 -1.90 -9.56
C VAL A 111 -19.33 -1.16 -9.39
N ILE A 112 -18.71 -0.70 -10.48
CA ILE A 112 -17.46 0.07 -10.43
C ILE A 112 -17.66 1.38 -9.69
N PHE A 113 -18.75 2.11 -9.96
CA PHE A 113 -19.07 3.34 -9.24
C PHE A 113 -19.24 3.09 -7.74
N GLY A 114 -19.96 2.02 -7.36
CA GLY A 114 -20.11 1.60 -5.97
C GLY A 114 -18.77 1.24 -5.31
N ALA A 115 -17.89 0.52 -6.02
CA ALA A 115 -16.57 0.14 -5.52
C ALA A 115 -15.65 1.36 -5.30
N ILE A 116 -15.67 2.32 -6.23
CA ILE A 116 -14.93 3.60 -6.11
C ILE A 116 -15.44 4.39 -4.92
N LEU A 117 -16.76 4.58 -4.78
CA LEU A 117 -17.35 5.29 -3.66
C LEU A 117 -17.04 4.61 -2.32
N SER A 118 -17.10 3.29 -2.26
CA SER A 118 -16.76 2.53 -1.06
C SER A 118 -15.31 2.76 -0.63
N SER A 119 -14.38 2.71 -1.58
CA SER A 119 -12.94 2.94 -1.33
C SER A 119 -12.66 4.39 -0.94
N PHE A 120 -13.27 5.36 -1.64
CA PHE A 120 -13.14 6.78 -1.36
C PHE A 120 -13.68 7.13 0.03
N ASN A 121 -14.88 6.64 0.37
CA ASN A 121 -15.49 6.84 1.70
C ASN A 121 -14.63 6.22 2.81
N SER A 122 -14.04 5.05 2.57
CA SER A 122 -13.13 4.43 3.53
C SER A 122 -11.89 5.30 3.78
N SER A 123 -11.26 5.81 2.73
CA SER A 123 -10.09 6.69 2.85
C SER A 123 -10.43 8.00 3.56
N LEU A 124 -11.57 8.61 3.22
CA LEU A 124 -12.04 9.85 3.83
C LEU A 124 -12.33 9.68 5.32
N ASN A 125 -12.99 8.57 5.69
CA ASN A 125 -13.27 8.24 7.08
C ASN A 125 -12.01 8.01 7.90
N SER A 126 -11.02 7.29 7.35
CA SER A 126 -9.73 7.09 8.02
C SER A 126 -8.98 8.41 8.22
N ALA A 127 -8.93 9.28 7.20
CA ALA A 127 -8.32 10.61 7.33
C ALA A 127 -9.04 11.49 8.36
N ALA A 128 -10.37 11.51 8.36
CA ALA A 128 -11.18 12.24 9.32
C ALA A 128 -11.01 11.74 10.76
N THR A 129 -10.83 10.44 10.94
CA THR A 129 -10.59 9.82 12.25
C THR A 129 -9.20 10.18 12.75
N LEU A 130 -8.16 10.05 11.90
CA LEU A 130 -6.80 10.45 12.24
C LEU A 130 -6.74 11.93 12.64
N PHE A 131 -7.39 12.81 11.86
CA PHE A 131 -7.43 14.23 12.20
C PHE A 131 -8.20 14.50 13.50
N SER A 132 -9.40 13.94 13.67
CA SER A 132 -10.23 14.25 14.84
C SER A 132 -9.67 13.68 16.15
N ILE A 133 -9.14 12.45 16.14
CA ILE A 133 -8.59 11.80 17.34
C ILE A 133 -7.15 12.23 17.57
N ASP A 134 -6.26 12.06 16.58
CA ASP A 134 -4.82 12.20 16.82
C ASP A 134 -4.36 13.66 16.84
N ILE A 135 -4.96 14.51 16.00
CA ILE A 135 -4.59 15.93 15.91
C ILE A 135 -5.51 16.80 16.78
N TYR A 136 -6.83 16.75 16.53
CA TYR A 136 -7.77 17.65 17.19
C TYR A 136 -7.88 17.31 18.69
N LYS A 137 -8.19 16.07 19.06
CA LYS A 137 -8.20 15.68 20.47
C LYS A 137 -6.79 15.59 21.05
N GLY A 138 -5.86 14.94 20.35
CA GLY A 138 -4.52 14.69 20.87
C GLY A 138 -3.67 15.94 21.12
N VAL A 139 -3.85 17.01 20.34
CA VAL A 139 -2.99 18.20 20.40
C VAL A 139 -3.76 19.51 20.60
N ILE A 140 -4.89 19.71 19.89
CA ILE A 140 -5.57 21.01 19.85
C ILE A 140 -6.54 21.20 21.02
N LYS A 141 -7.35 20.18 21.34
CA LYS A 141 -8.42 20.20 22.33
C LYS A 141 -8.58 18.83 23.02
N PRO A 142 -7.78 18.52 24.05
CA PRO A 142 -7.81 17.25 24.78
C PRO A 142 -9.18 16.86 25.34
N ASP A 143 -9.94 17.83 25.83
CA ASP A 143 -11.26 17.62 26.45
C ASP A 143 -12.42 17.60 25.44
N ALA A 144 -12.15 17.40 24.14
CA ALA A 144 -13.17 17.34 23.13
C ALA A 144 -14.11 16.14 23.33
N SER A 145 -15.42 16.40 23.34
CA SER A 145 -16.45 15.36 23.43
C SER A 145 -16.60 14.59 22.11
N ASP A 146 -17.11 13.37 22.15
CA ASP A 146 -17.27 12.53 20.95
C ASP A 146 -18.11 13.19 19.86
N GLN A 147 -19.15 13.95 20.25
CA GLN A 147 -19.96 14.74 19.31
C GLN A 147 -19.13 15.83 18.59
N GLN A 148 -18.20 16.47 19.31
CA GLN A 148 -17.29 17.45 18.72
C GLN A 148 -16.31 16.77 17.76
N LEU A 149 -15.77 15.60 18.12
CA LEU A 149 -14.87 14.83 17.26
C LEU A 149 -15.54 14.45 15.94
N VAL A 150 -16.77 13.93 15.99
CA VAL A 150 -17.55 13.59 14.80
C VAL A 150 -17.79 14.83 13.92
N ARG A 151 -18.14 15.97 14.53
CA ARG A 151 -18.39 17.21 13.78
C ARG A 151 -17.12 17.70 13.07
N VAL A 152 -16.00 17.77 13.79
CA VAL A 152 -14.72 18.23 13.26
C VAL A 152 -14.21 17.27 12.18
N GLY A 153 -14.32 15.95 12.41
CA GLY A 153 -13.97 14.93 11.42
C GLY A 153 -14.77 15.07 10.12
N LYS A 154 -16.09 15.29 10.20
CA LYS A 154 -16.94 15.53 9.01
C LYS A 154 -16.54 16.78 8.24
N VAL A 155 -16.26 17.89 8.95
CA VAL A 155 -15.83 19.14 8.34
C VAL A 155 -14.48 18.97 7.64
N PHE A 156 -13.51 18.35 8.32
CA PHE A 156 -12.21 18.03 7.74
C PHE A 156 -12.33 17.13 6.50
N GLY A 157 -13.13 16.07 6.59
CA GLY A 157 -13.42 15.18 5.46
C GLY A 157 -14.02 15.94 4.28
N MET A 158 -14.95 16.87 4.50
CA MET A 158 -15.51 17.70 3.43
C MET A 158 -14.43 18.53 2.73
N PHE A 159 -13.53 19.17 3.46
CA PHE A 159 -12.43 19.94 2.88
C PHE A 159 -11.46 19.06 2.07
N ILE A 160 -11.09 17.89 2.60
CA ILE A 160 -10.24 16.93 1.88
C ILE A 160 -10.91 16.45 0.59
N ALA A 161 -12.22 16.17 0.63
CA ALA A 161 -12.97 15.73 -0.54
C ALA A 161 -13.02 16.82 -1.62
N ILE A 162 -13.30 18.07 -1.25
CA ILE A 162 -13.29 19.20 -2.19
C ILE A 162 -11.89 19.40 -2.76
N GLY A 163 -10.85 19.35 -1.92
CA GLY A 163 -9.45 19.46 -2.36
C GLY A 163 -9.08 18.36 -3.36
N ALA A 164 -9.48 17.11 -3.11
CA ALA A 164 -9.25 16.00 -4.03
C ALA A 164 -9.94 16.21 -5.39
N ILE A 165 -11.19 16.71 -5.40
CA ILE A 165 -11.93 17.04 -6.63
C ILE A 165 -11.21 18.14 -7.42
N LEU A 166 -10.73 19.18 -6.75
CA LEU A 166 -10.01 20.29 -7.40
C LEU A 166 -8.64 19.86 -7.95
N LEU A 167 -7.97 18.92 -7.28
CA LEU A 167 -6.65 18.41 -7.68
C LEU A 167 -6.73 17.29 -8.72
N ALA A 168 -7.87 16.62 -8.88
CA ALA A 168 -8.00 15.48 -9.80
C ALA A 168 -7.58 15.81 -11.26
N PRO A 169 -7.99 16.96 -11.87
CA PRO A 169 -7.56 17.30 -13.23
C PRO A 169 -6.05 17.54 -13.37
N MET A 170 -5.35 17.82 -12.26
CA MET A 170 -3.90 18.05 -12.29
C MET A 170 -3.13 16.79 -12.68
N ILE A 171 -3.69 15.60 -12.48
CA ILE A 171 -3.07 14.34 -12.89
C ILE A 171 -2.91 14.29 -14.41
N ASP A 172 -3.93 14.72 -15.17
CA ASP A 172 -3.88 14.77 -16.63
C ASP A 172 -2.90 15.84 -17.14
N VAL A 173 -2.82 16.97 -16.43
CA VAL A 173 -1.82 18.01 -16.72
C VAL A 173 -0.39 17.51 -16.49
N LEU A 174 -0.16 16.69 -15.46
CA LEU A 174 1.14 16.06 -15.21
C LEU A 174 1.48 15.01 -16.27
N LYS A 175 0.49 14.21 -16.69
CA LYS A 175 0.62 13.28 -17.83
C LYS A 175 1.07 14.01 -19.09
N ALA A 176 0.42 15.14 -19.41
CA ALA A 176 0.75 15.94 -20.61
C ALA A 176 2.18 16.53 -20.60
N LYS A 177 2.85 16.57 -19.45
CA LYS A 177 4.22 17.08 -19.30
C LYS A 177 5.29 15.97 -19.31
N GLY A 178 4.94 14.74 -19.68
CA GLY A 178 5.88 13.62 -19.76
C GLY A 178 6.17 12.95 -18.40
N PHE A 179 5.39 13.24 -17.37
CA PHE A 179 5.32 12.40 -16.18
C PHE A 179 4.44 11.20 -16.54
N ASP A 180 4.75 9.97 -16.10
CA ASP A 180 3.86 8.80 -16.25
C ASP A 180 2.56 8.90 -15.40
N GLY A 181 2.11 10.14 -15.14
CA GLY A 181 0.85 10.49 -14.54
C GLY A 181 0.69 9.98 -13.12
N LEU A 182 -0.29 9.09 -12.97
CA LEU A 182 -0.73 8.55 -11.69
C LEU A 182 0.27 7.54 -11.12
N PHE A 183 0.86 6.67 -11.96
CA PHE A 183 1.79 5.65 -11.49
C PHE A 183 3.02 6.27 -10.83
N ASP A 184 3.61 7.27 -11.48
CA ASP A 184 4.76 7.99 -10.97
C ASP A 184 4.48 8.83 -9.73
N LEU A 185 3.27 9.39 -9.63
CA LEU A 185 2.83 10.02 -8.40
C LEU A 185 2.71 8.99 -7.27
N MET A 186 2.05 7.86 -7.52
CA MET A 186 1.83 6.81 -6.53
C MET A 186 3.16 6.17 -6.07
N LYS A 187 4.10 5.90 -6.98
CA LYS A 187 5.41 5.31 -6.64
C LYS A 187 6.21 6.25 -5.73
N ASN A 188 6.23 7.54 -6.05
CA ASN A 188 6.96 8.54 -5.27
C ASN A 188 6.33 8.79 -3.91
N LEU A 189 4.99 8.87 -3.83
CA LEU A 189 4.29 8.96 -2.55
C LEU A 189 4.55 7.73 -1.68
N ALA A 190 4.53 6.53 -2.28
CA ALA A 190 4.82 5.30 -1.55
C ALA A 190 6.24 5.31 -0.98
N ALA A 191 7.24 5.63 -1.78
CA ALA A 191 8.61 5.62 -1.31
C ALA A 191 8.96 6.78 -0.35
N LEU A 192 8.36 7.96 -0.54
CA LEU A 192 8.58 9.12 0.33
C LEU A 192 7.90 8.93 1.68
N TYR A 193 6.66 8.43 1.74
CA TYR A 193 5.89 8.35 2.99
C TYR A 193 5.82 6.94 3.59
N ASN A 194 5.52 5.93 2.78
CA ASN A 194 5.23 4.60 3.30
C ASN A 194 6.48 3.93 3.88
N ILE A 195 7.63 4.10 3.22
CA ILE A 195 8.88 3.47 3.65
C ILE A 195 9.37 4.02 5.00
N PRO A 196 9.50 5.35 5.22
CA PRO A 196 9.90 5.85 6.53
C PRO A 196 8.91 5.50 7.63
N LEU A 197 7.61 5.57 7.35
CA LEU A 197 6.58 5.25 8.34
C LEU A 197 6.62 3.76 8.73
N LEU A 198 6.80 2.86 7.75
CA LEU A 198 7.00 1.44 8.04
C LEU A 198 8.23 1.19 8.91
N ALA A 199 9.36 1.82 8.59
CA ALA A 199 10.59 1.68 9.38
C ALA A 199 10.35 2.08 10.84
N VAL A 200 9.72 3.23 11.08
CA VAL A 200 9.39 3.70 12.44
C VAL A 200 8.45 2.74 13.16
N VAL A 201 7.42 2.23 12.49
CA VAL A 201 6.49 1.26 13.10
C VAL A 201 7.20 -0.04 13.46
N LEU A 202 7.98 -0.63 12.55
CA LEU A 202 8.72 -1.86 12.81
C LEU A 202 9.75 -1.67 13.93
N MET A 203 10.49 -0.57 13.93
CA MET A 203 11.42 -0.25 15.01
C MET A 203 10.70 -0.01 16.34
N GLY A 204 9.52 0.60 16.33
CA GLY A 204 8.69 0.77 17.53
C GLY A 204 8.19 -0.56 18.11
N ILE A 205 7.89 -1.55 17.26
CA ILE A 205 7.44 -2.88 17.68
C ILE A 205 8.61 -3.74 18.18
N PHE A 206 9.69 -3.81 17.41
CA PHE A 206 10.77 -4.78 17.64
C PHE A 206 11.92 -4.23 18.49
N HIS A 207 12.12 -2.91 18.55
CA HIS A 207 13.24 -2.31 19.26
C HIS A 207 12.81 -1.51 20.48
N LYS A 208 13.07 -2.06 21.68
CA LYS A 208 12.57 -1.53 22.96
C LYS A 208 13.11 -0.16 23.38
N ARG A 209 14.18 0.34 22.73
CA ARG A 209 14.92 1.55 23.15
C ARG A 209 15.02 2.67 22.12
N VAL A 210 14.38 2.54 20.95
CA VAL A 210 14.36 3.65 19.97
C VAL A 210 13.62 4.84 20.58
N THR A 211 14.11 6.05 20.30
CA THR A 211 13.51 7.29 20.80
C THR A 211 12.75 8.04 19.70
N SER A 212 11.82 8.91 20.10
CA SER A 212 11.08 9.78 19.19
C SER A 212 11.99 10.73 18.40
N ILE A 213 13.10 11.18 19.00
CA ILE A 213 14.10 12.03 18.33
C ILE A 213 14.82 11.24 17.23
N GLY A 214 15.23 9.99 17.53
CA GLY A 214 15.82 9.09 16.53
C GLY A 214 14.89 8.81 15.37
N ALA A 215 13.61 8.57 15.65
CA ALA A 215 12.59 8.40 14.61
C ALA A 215 12.42 9.66 13.74
N LEU A 216 12.33 10.86 14.35
CA LEU A 216 12.18 12.12 13.63
C LEU A 216 13.39 12.42 12.72
N MET A 217 14.61 12.24 13.23
CA MET A 217 15.84 12.41 12.44
C MET A 217 15.89 11.41 11.28
N ALA A 218 15.55 10.15 11.53
CA ALA A 218 15.54 9.12 10.50
C ALA A 218 14.50 9.40 9.40
N ILE A 219 13.29 9.86 9.75
CA ILE A 219 12.28 10.29 8.76
C ILE A 219 12.80 11.47 7.94
N GLY A 220 13.35 12.50 8.60
CA GLY A 220 13.89 13.68 7.90
C GLY A 220 15.00 13.31 6.92
N PHE A 221 15.91 12.42 7.33
CA PHE A 221 16.93 11.88 6.43
C PHE A 221 16.32 11.07 5.29
N GLY A 222 15.34 10.21 5.57
CA GLY A 222 14.68 9.39 4.56
C GLY A 222 13.95 10.21 3.49
N PHE A 223 13.34 11.33 3.89
CA PHE A 223 12.73 12.29 2.97
C PHE A 223 13.79 13.00 2.13
N ALA A 224 14.89 13.46 2.75
CA ALA A 224 15.99 14.08 2.01
C ALA A 224 16.65 13.11 1.03
N PHE A 225 16.85 11.86 1.43
CA PHE A 225 17.40 10.80 0.61
C PHE A 225 16.52 10.53 -0.61
N TRP A 226 15.22 10.31 -0.42
CA TRP A 226 14.30 10.08 -1.55
C TRP A 226 14.14 11.33 -2.41
N GLY A 227 14.03 12.51 -1.80
CA GLY A 227 13.95 13.78 -2.52
C GLY A 227 15.17 14.00 -3.44
N TYR A 228 16.36 13.65 -2.98
CA TYR A 228 17.57 13.77 -3.80
C TYR A 228 17.73 12.61 -4.79
N PHE A 229 17.80 11.37 -4.32
CA PHE A 229 18.11 10.22 -5.17
C PHE A 229 16.93 9.75 -6.01
N GLY A 230 15.71 9.80 -5.47
CA GLY A 230 14.49 9.39 -6.18
C GLY A 230 13.99 10.46 -7.15
N LEU A 231 13.85 11.72 -6.69
CA LEU A 231 13.26 12.79 -7.51
C LEU A 231 14.29 13.56 -8.33
N ILE A 232 15.40 14.03 -7.75
CA ILE A 232 16.38 14.89 -8.46
C ILE A 232 17.32 14.05 -9.34
N LYS A 233 17.72 12.88 -8.87
CA LYS A 233 18.62 11.96 -9.59
C LYS A 233 17.89 10.85 -10.33
N GLU A 234 16.56 10.83 -10.31
CA GLU A 234 15.74 9.87 -11.05
C GLU A 234 16.13 8.40 -10.82
N ASN A 235 16.36 8.04 -9.56
CA ASN A 235 16.86 6.74 -9.10
C ASN A 235 18.31 6.39 -9.46
N ASN A 236 19.10 7.37 -9.89
CA ASN A 236 20.53 7.20 -10.07
C ASN A 236 21.27 7.30 -8.73
N LEU A 237 21.78 6.16 -8.25
CA LEU A 237 22.58 6.08 -7.05
C LEU A 237 24.07 6.02 -7.44
N PHE A 238 24.78 7.13 -7.25
CA PHE A 238 26.23 7.25 -7.48
C PHE A 238 26.71 6.82 -8.88
N GLY A 239 25.92 7.09 -9.92
CA GLY A 239 26.23 6.74 -11.31
C GLY A 239 25.53 5.47 -11.79
N HIS A 240 24.92 4.69 -10.89
CA HIS A 240 24.20 3.47 -11.23
C HIS A 240 22.70 3.71 -11.21
N GLN A 241 22.04 3.50 -12.35
CA GLN A 241 20.58 3.47 -12.41
C GLN A 241 20.07 2.20 -11.76
N ILE A 242 19.20 2.35 -10.75
CA ILE A 242 18.61 1.22 -10.05
C ILE A 242 17.08 1.30 -10.08
N PRO A 243 16.38 0.15 -10.12
CA PRO A 243 14.95 0.12 -9.91
C PRO A 243 14.53 0.87 -8.63
N TRP A 244 13.49 1.70 -8.73
CA TRP A 244 13.02 2.55 -7.64
C TRP A 244 12.67 1.76 -6.37
N LEU A 245 12.24 0.50 -6.51
CA LEU A 245 11.97 -0.41 -5.40
C LEU A 245 13.23 -0.82 -4.64
N HIS A 246 14.36 -1.01 -5.34
CA HIS A 246 15.65 -1.24 -4.67
C HIS A 246 16.10 0.01 -3.93
N LEU A 247 15.93 1.20 -4.53
CA LEU A 247 16.22 2.47 -3.86
C LEU A 247 15.34 2.67 -2.61
N ALA A 248 14.06 2.29 -2.68
CA ALA A 248 13.15 2.33 -1.54
C ALA A 248 13.60 1.40 -0.41
N ALA A 249 14.08 0.19 -0.73
CA ALA A 249 14.63 -0.73 0.25
C ALA A 249 15.94 -0.20 0.88
N ILE A 250 16.81 0.42 0.09
CA ILE A 250 18.01 1.09 0.61
C ILE A 250 17.61 2.20 1.59
N ASN A 251 16.62 3.02 1.22
CA ASN A 251 16.10 4.08 2.10
C ASN A 251 15.60 3.50 3.43
N PHE A 252 14.81 2.43 3.39
CA PHE A 252 14.33 1.73 4.58
C PHE A 252 15.47 1.29 5.51
N VAL A 253 16.52 0.68 4.94
CA VAL A 253 17.70 0.22 5.70
C VAL A 253 18.42 1.41 6.33
N ILE A 254 18.65 2.49 5.59
CA ILE A 254 19.32 3.68 6.12
C ILE A 254 18.52 4.29 7.27
N ILE A 255 17.21 4.45 7.12
CA ILE A 255 16.33 4.98 8.17
C ILE A 255 16.39 4.10 9.43
N SER A 256 16.34 2.78 9.25
CA SER A 256 16.45 1.81 10.34
C SER A 256 17.80 1.89 11.06
N LEU A 257 18.89 2.00 10.32
CA LEU A 257 20.24 2.16 10.87
C LEU A 257 20.38 3.47 11.65
N ILE A 258 19.86 4.59 11.14
CA ILE A 258 19.87 5.88 11.86
C ILE A 258 19.14 5.75 13.20
N MET A 259 17.97 5.08 13.22
CA MET A 259 17.25 4.84 14.47
C MET A 259 18.03 3.95 15.44
N ILE A 260 18.67 2.89 14.96
CA ILE A 260 19.49 1.99 15.79
C ILE A 260 20.70 2.75 16.37
N VAL A 261 21.44 3.47 15.53
CA VAL A 261 22.62 4.25 15.95
C VAL A 261 22.20 5.32 16.96
N GLN A 262 21.11 6.03 16.73
CA GLN A 262 20.60 7.00 17.69
C GLN A 262 20.23 6.32 19.02
N ALA A 263 19.58 5.16 18.97
CA ALA A 263 19.22 4.41 20.18
C ALA A 263 20.45 3.87 20.93
N MET A 264 21.58 3.64 20.26
CA MET A 264 22.85 3.28 20.91
C MET A 264 23.50 4.49 21.60
N ILE A 265 23.41 5.68 21.00
CA ILE A 265 24.02 6.92 21.53
C ILE A 265 23.18 7.51 22.67
N SER A 266 21.86 7.57 22.47
CA SER A 266 20.92 8.17 23.41
C SER A 266 19.64 7.32 23.46
N PRO A 267 19.71 6.14 24.13
CA PRO A 267 18.57 5.24 24.28
C PRO A 267 17.46 5.87 25.11
N ARG A 268 16.23 5.38 24.92
CA ARG A 268 15.13 5.63 25.86
C ARG A 268 15.54 5.18 27.26
N LYS A 269 15.34 6.04 28.27
CA LYS A 269 15.72 5.78 29.67
C LYS A 269 15.15 4.47 30.21
N GLU A 270 13.88 4.23 29.91
CA GLU A 270 13.20 2.98 30.23
C GLU A 270 12.86 2.22 28.95
N ALA A 271 13.10 0.92 28.95
CA ALA A 271 12.72 0.06 27.84
C ALA A 271 11.20 0.05 27.70
N TYR A 272 10.69 0.16 26.48
CA TYR A 272 9.26 0.02 26.23
C TYR A 272 8.78 -1.37 26.66
N VAL A 273 7.75 -1.39 27.51
CA VAL A 273 7.06 -2.60 27.94
C VAL A 273 5.69 -2.59 27.30
N GLN A 274 5.41 -3.62 26.50
CA GLN A 274 4.11 -3.79 25.89
C GLN A 274 3.09 -4.12 26.98
N SER A 275 2.12 -3.22 27.18
CA SER A 275 1.02 -3.43 28.11
C SER A 275 -0.13 -4.12 27.39
N TYR A 276 -0.70 -5.14 28.00
CA TYR A 276 -1.93 -5.77 27.53
C TYR A 276 -3.11 -5.18 28.30
N THR A 277 -4.03 -4.53 27.58
CA THR A 277 -5.17 -3.82 28.17
C THR A 277 -6.30 -4.75 28.63
N ASN A 278 -6.26 -6.04 28.26
CA ASN A 278 -7.32 -7.04 28.50
C ASN A 278 -8.69 -6.73 27.87
N ASP A 279 -8.75 -5.78 26.93
CA ASP A 279 -10.03 -5.39 26.29
C ASP A 279 -10.55 -6.45 25.29
N VAL A 280 -9.65 -7.27 24.71
CA VAL A 280 -9.96 -8.23 23.65
C VAL A 280 -9.13 -9.50 23.83
N ASP A 281 -9.73 -10.67 23.66
CA ASP A 281 -9.01 -11.96 23.71
C ASP A 281 -7.92 -12.04 22.62
N ILE A 282 -6.67 -12.16 23.06
CA ILE A 282 -5.47 -12.28 22.22
C ILE A 282 -5.02 -13.73 22.00
N THR A 283 -5.85 -14.72 22.32
CA THR A 283 -5.53 -16.12 22.04
C THR A 283 -5.49 -16.36 20.52
N PRO A 284 -4.36 -16.83 19.95
CA PRO A 284 -4.26 -17.05 18.51
C PRO A 284 -5.13 -18.22 18.04
N TRP A 285 -5.64 -18.14 16.82
CA TRP A 285 -6.32 -19.25 16.17
C TRP A 285 -5.32 -20.38 15.84
N LYS A 286 -5.61 -21.60 16.33
CA LYS A 286 -4.74 -22.78 16.12
C LYS A 286 -4.43 -23.05 14.65
N GLY A 287 -5.38 -22.79 13.75
CA GLY A 287 -5.23 -23.00 12.31
C GLY A 287 -4.46 -21.92 11.56
N ALA A 288 -4.09 -20.80 12.21
CA ALA A 288 -3.53 -19.65 11.52
C ALA A 288 -2.23 -19.98 10.76
N LYS A 289 -1.31 -20.69 11.41
CA LYS A 289 -0.04 -21.10 10.79
C LYS A 289 -0.24 -22.06 9.62
N ALA A 290 -1.11 -23.05 9.78
CA ALA A 290 -1.38 -24.04 8.73
C ALA A 290 -2.03 -23.40 7.50
N CYS A 291 -3.02 -22.52 7.71
CA CYS A 291 -3.66 -21.76 6.63
C CYS A 291 -2.67 -20.80 5.94
N GLY A 292 -1.81 -20.12 6.70
CA GLY A 292 -0.74 -19.29 6.13
C GLY A 292 0.24 -20.08 5.26
N ILE A 293 0.69 -21.25 5.72
CA ILE A 293 1.56 -22.15 4.94
C ILE A 293 0.85 -22.62 3.66
N MET A 294 -0.43 -22.99 3.75
CA MET A 294 -1.23 -23.38 2.59
C MET A 294 -1.29 -22.26 1.55
N ILE A 295 -1.53 -21.02 1.96
CA ILE A 295 -1.54 -19.85 1.07
C ILE A 295 -0.17 -19.66 0.40
N LEU A 296 0.94 -19.78 1.14
CA LEU A 296 2.28 -19.68 0.57
C LEU A 296 2.55 -20.78 -0.47
N ILE A 297 2.11 -22.01 -0.21
CA ILE A 297 2.20 -23.11 -1.18
C ILE A 297 1.38 -22.79 -2.43
N LEU A 298 0.14 -22.31 -2.27
CA LEU A 298 -0.71 -21.94 -3.40
C LEU A 298 -0.10 -20.79 -4.22
N ILE A 299 0.55 -19.81 -3.59
CA ILE A 299 1.29 -18.75 -4.28
C ILE A 299 2.45 -19.36 -5.08
N ALA A 300 3.26 -20.24 -4.47
CA ALA A 300 4.37 -20.88 -5.16
C ALA A 300 3.89 -21.73 -6.36
N LEU A 301 2.80 -22.48 -6.20
CA LEU A 301 2.18 -23.25 -7.28
C LEU A 301 1.62 -22.34 -8.38
N MET A 302 1.00 -21.22 -8.02
CA MET A 302 0.51 -20.24 -9.00
C MET A 302 1.67 -19.64 -9.79
N TYR A 303 2.75 -19.21 -9.14
CA TYR A 303 3.94 -18.69 -9.81
C TYR A 303 4.60 -19.74 -10.70
N PHE A 304 4.73 -20.97 -10.23
CA PHE A 304 5.28 -22.08 -11.01
C PHE A 304 4.40 -22.38 -12.23
N GLY A 305 3.08 -22.49 -12.04
CA GLY A 305 2.14 -22.73 -13.13
C GLY A 305 2.16 -21.62 -14.17
N MET A 306 2.04 -20.36 -13.75
CA MET A 306 2.07 -19.21 -14.66
C MET A 306 3.43 -19.08 -15.37
N SER A 307 4.54 -19.36 -14.69
CA SER A 307 5.86 -19.39 -15.33
C SER A 307 6.02 -20.53 -16.32
N PHE A 308 5.45 -21.71 -16.05
CA PHE A 308 5.48 -22.87 -16.95
C PHE A 308 4.66 -22.62 -18.22
N PHE A 309 3.48 -21.99 -18.09
CA PHE A 309 2.66 -21.61 -19.24
C PHE A 309 3.19 -20.36 -19.96
N GLY A 310 4.03 -19.57 -19.28
CA GLY A 310 4.58 -18.33 -19.81
C GLY A 310 6.00 -18.43 -20.38
N SER A 311 6.64 -19.60 -20.29
CA SER A 311 7.95 -19.90 -20.89
C SER A 311 7.84 -20.46 -22.30
#